data_AF-Q6LUQ2-F1
#
_entry.id   AF-Q6LUQ2-F1
#
_cell.length_a   1.000
_cell.length_b   1.000
_cell.length_c   1.000
_cell.angle_alpha   90.00
_cell.angle_beta   90.00
_cell.angle_gamma   90.00
#
_symmetry.space_group_name_H-M   'P 1'
#
loop_
_entity.id
_entity.type
_entity.pdbx_description
1 polymer ?
#
loop_
_entity_poly.entity_id
_entity_poly.type
_entity_poly.pdbx_seq_one_letter_code
_entity_poly.pdbx_strand_id
1 'polypeptide(L)'
;MLITLALLVVALPTIAAEKNAFLGLIGDEHSSSGWFMTSQSNSIEQFDLWQIDSGYSYSLNGNLQLYLSTRLSSGNDTKSASRGVLSGVAYNLSPKVSLQSAITSEVVERDTVYGVEITSQYDVTDKVNLRATVDYEALEQIYQLGIGFRF
;
A
#
# COMPACT_ATOMS: atom_id res chain seq x y z
N MET A 1 -18.95 -19.02 -30.69
CA MET A 1 -19.43 -17.96 -29.76
C MET A 1 -18.74 -17.99 -28.39
N LEU A 2 -17.69 -18.80 -28.15
CA LEU A 2 -16.94 -18.77 -26.89
C LEU A 2 -15.68 -17.86 -26.97
N ILE A 3 -15.09 -17.74 -28.16
CA ILE A 3 -13.85 -16.97 -28.38
C ILE A 3 -14.09 -15.45 -28.31
N THR A 4 -15.28 -14.97 -28.66
CA THR A 4 -15.63 -13.54 -28.58
C THR A 4 -15.84 -13.04 -27.16
N LEU A 5 -16.23 -13.91 -26.21
CA LEU A 5 -16.43 -13.53 -24.81
C LEU A 5 -15.10 -13.48 -24.04
N ALA A 6 -14.14 -14.33 -24.40
CA ALA A 6 -12.80 -14.33 -23.79
C ALA A 6 -12.00 -13.07 -24.14
N LEU A 7 -12.19 -12.47 -25.32
CA LEU A 7 -11.49 -11.23 -25.70
C LEU A 7 -12.01 -9.99 -24.96
N LEU A 8 -13.27 -9.99 -24.49
CA LEU A 8 -13.84 -8.85 -23.77
C LEU A 8 -13.29 -8.72 -22.34
N VAL A 9 -12.85 -9.84 -21.74
CA VAL A 9 -12.26 -9.87 -20.38
C VAL A 9 -10.79 -9.42 -20.39
N VAL A 10 -10.08 -9.62 -21.51
CA VAL A 10 -8.66 -9.23 -21.65
C VAL A 10 -8.51 -7.76 -22.07
N ALA A 11 -9.52 -7.16 -22.69
CA ALA A 11 -9.45 -5.80 -23.23
C ALA A 11 -9.80 -4.66 -22.23
N LEU A 12 -10.07 -4.98 -20.95
CA LEU A 12 -10.57 -4.00 -19.96
C LEU A 12 -9.73 -3.71 -18.70
N PRO A 13 -8.38 -3.80 -18.71
CA PRO A 13 -7.60 -3.01 -17.75
C PRO A 13 -6.79 -1.86 -18.38
N THR A 14 -6.86 -1.64 -19.69
CA THR A 14 -5.96 -0.71 -20.39
C THR A 14 -6.30 0.78 -20.29
N ILE A 15 -7.33 1.19 -19.54
CA ILE A 15 -7.65 2.63 -19.33
C ILE A 15 -7.94 2.97 -17.85
N ALA A 16 -7.24 2.33 -16.91
CA ALA A 16 -7.34 2.70 -15.48
C ALA A 16 -5.98 2.74 -14.77
N ALA A 17 -4.87 2.83 -15.52
CA ALA A 17 -3.52 2.70 -14.99
C ALA A 17 -2.70 4.01 -14.98
N GLU A 18 -3.35 5.17 -15.07
CA GLU A 18 -2.69 6.49 -14.93
C GLU A 18 -3.27 7.29 -13.77
N LYS A 19 -3.26 6.68 -12.59
CA LYS A 19 -3.23 7.46 -11.36
C LYS A 19 -2.54 6.61 -10.31
N ASN A 20 -1.36 7.03 -9.89
CA ASN A 20 -0.53 6.37 -8.88
C ASN A 20 -1.40 5.83 -7.74
N ALA A 21 -1.79 4.55 -7.80
CA ALA A 21 -2.95 4.04 -7.06
C ALA A 21 -2.73 4.06 -5.53
N PHE A 22 -1.46 4.07 -5.09
CA PHE A 22 -1.10 4.26 -3.69
C PHE A 22 -1.21 5.71 -3.21
N LEU A 23 -0.91 6.69 -4.08
CA LEU A 23 -1.10 8.11 -3.80
C LEU A 23 -2.53 8.58 -4.09
N GLY A 24 -3.26 7.86 -4.95
CA GLY A 24 -4.68 8.06 -5.25
C GLY A 24 -5.60 7.55 -4.14
N LEU A 25 -5.14 6.62 -3.30
CA LEU A 25 -5.79 6.33 -2.01
C LEU A 25 -5.87 7.56 -1.10
N ILE A 26 -4.96 8.54 -1.28
CA ILE A 26 -4.66 9.57 -0.27
C ILE A 26 -4.93 11.01 -0.78
N GLY A 27 -5.19 11.21 -2.08
CA GLY A 27 -5.12 12.55 -2.67
C GLY A 27 -6.11 12.89 -3.77
N ASP A 28 -7.24 12.19 -3.89
CA ASP A 28 -8.31 12.57 -4.83
C ASP A 28 -9.58 12.99 -4.11
N GLU A 29 -10.22 14.06 -4.59
CA GLU A 29 -11.43 14.67 -4.02
C GLU A 29 -12.64 13.72 -3.91
N HIS A 30 -12.55 12.50 -4.44
CA HIS A 30 -13.48 11.43 -4.16
C HIS A 30 -12.71 10.13 -3.99
N SER A 31 -12.69 9.60 -2.76
CA SER A 31 -12.30 8.22 -2.49
C SER A 31 -13.12 7.29 -3.38
N SER A 32 -12.51 6.73 -4.41
CA SER A 32 -13.15 5.81 -5.34
C SER A 32 -12.63 4.40 -5.06
N SER A 33 -13.56 3.44 -5.01
CA SER A 33 -13.21 2.03 -4.80
C SER A 33 -12.50 1.47 -6.04
N GLY A 34 -11.41 0.75 -5.86
CA GLY A 34 -10.60 0.29 -6.98
C GLY A 34 -9.47 -0.66 -6.61
N TRP A 35 -8.88 -1.26 -7.65
CA TRP A 35 -7.66 -2.03 -7.52
C TRP A 35 -6.47 -1.09 -7.40
N PHE A 36 -5.52 -1.45 -6.55
CA PHE A 36 -4.25 -0.74 -6.42
C PHE A 36 -3.08 -1.71 -6.43
N MET A 37 -1.94 -1.20 -6.86
CA MET A 37 -0.65 -1.84 -6.74
C MET A 37 0.37 -0.77 -6.34
N THR A 38 1.19 -1.08 -5.37
CA THR A 38 2.25 -0.22 -4.87
C THR A 38 3.56 -0.99 -4.81
N SER A 39 4.66 -0.28 -5.02
CA SER A 39 6.00 -0.80 -4.86
C SER A 39 6.81 0.21 -4.07
N GLN A 40 7.44 -0.25 -3.00
CA GLN A 40 8.29 0.55 -2.15
C GLN A 40 9.66 -0.12 -2.03
N SER A 41 10.73 0.66 -2.17
CA SER A 41 12.07 0.24 -1.81
C SER A 41 12.37 0.72 -0.40
N ASN A 42 12.79 -0.19 0.47
CA ASN A 42 13.04 0.15 1.86
C ASN A 42 14.47 0.67 1.99
N SER A 43 14.65 2.00 1.92
CA SER A 43 15.96 2.65 1.75
C SER A 43 16.77 2.82 3.03
N ILE A 44 16.26 2.39 4.19
CA ILE A 44 16.86 2.71 5.49
C ILE A 44 18.00 1.75 5.87
N GLU A 45 17.98 0.47 5.43
CA GLU A 45 19.02 -0.50 5.82
C GLU A 45 19.67 -1.29 4.67
N GLN A 46 19.02 -1.49 3.52
CA GLN A 46 19.59 -2.25 2.39
C GLN A 46 18.96 -1.89 1.04
N PHE A 47 19.79 -1.57 0.06
CA PHE A 47 19.38 -1.11 -1.27
C PHE A 47 18.68 -2.20 -2.14
N ASP A 48 18.72 -3.47 -1.71
CA ASP A 48 18.15 -4.61 -2.44
C ASP A 48 16.79 -5.10 -1.90
N LEU A 49 16.22 -4.41 -0.91
CA LEU A 49 14.91 -4.77 -0.35
C LEU A 49 13.80 -3.95 -1.01
N TRP A 50 12.90 -4.67 -1.68
CA TRP A 50 11.68 -4.12 -2.24
C TRP A 50 10.47 -4.83 -1.65
N GLN A 51 9.36 -4.11 -1.57
CA GLN A 51 8.06 -4.64 -1.15
C GLN A 51 7.01 -4.19 -2.17
N ILE A 52 6.16 -5.13 -2.56
CA ILE A 52 5.03 -4.89 -3.46
C ILE A 52 3.75 -5.22 -2.71
N ASP A 53 2.83 -4.26 -2.64
CA ASP A 53 1.48 -4.53 -2.16
C ASP A 53 0.48 -4.43 -3.32
N SER A 54 -0.41 -5.42 -3.44
CA SER A 54 -1.46 -5.42 -4.46
C SER A 54 -2.81 -5.73 -3.80
N GLY A 55 -3.84 -4.97 -4.13
CA GLY A 55 -5.09 -5.10 -3.39
C GLY A 55 -6.27 -4.34 -3.97
N TYR A 56 -7.36 -4.38 -3.23
CA TYR A 56 -8.58 -3.66 -3.53
C TYR A 56 -8.94 -2.74 -2.38
N SER A 57 -9.29 -1.50 -2.69
CA SER A 57 -9.82 -0.53 -1.75
C SER A 57 -11.29 -0.26 -2.00
N TYR A 58 -12.04 -0.07 -0.92
CA TYR A 58 -13.45 0.23 -0.92
C TYR A 58 -13.70 1.50 -0.13
N SER A 59 -14.19 2.54 -0.81
CA SER A 59 -14.64 3.76 -0.15
C SER A 59 -15.97 3.52 0.56
N LEU A 60 -15.98 3.76 1.87
CA LEU A 60 -17.20 3.79 2.65
C LEU A 60 -17.87 5.16 2.59
N ASN A 61 -17.06 6.22 2.59
CA ASN A 61 -17.46 7.61 2.48
C ASN A 61 -16.25 8.45 2.01
N GLY A 62 -16.46 9.74 1.71
CA GLY A 62 -15.44 10.62 1.13
C GLY A 62 -14.11 10.72 1.89
N ASN A 63 -14.09 10.31 3.16
CA ASN A 63 -12.94 10.42 4.05
C ASN A 63 -12.47 9.06 4.59
N LEU A 64 -13.18 7.96 4.37
CA LEU A 64 -12.88 6.64 4.93
C LEU A 64 -12.89 5.56 3.86
N GLN A 65 -11.81 4.79 3.83
CA GLN A 65 -11.64 3.68 2.92
C GLN A 65 -11.20 2.44 3.71
N LEU A 66 -11.75 1.29 3.35
CA LEU A 66 -11.27 -0.02 3.78
C LEU A 66 -10.44 -0.61 2.65
N TYR A 67 -9.35 -1.30 2.95
CA TYR A 67 -8.55 -1.95 1.93
C TYR A 67 -8.04 -3.30 2.38
N LEU A 68 -7.90 -4.18 1.39
CA LEU A 68 -7.34 -5.52 1.55
C LEU A 68 -6.30 -5.71 0.46
N SER A 69 -5.08 -6.07 0.85
CA SER A 69 -3.97 -6.34 -0.05
C SER A 69 -3.24 -7.62 0.30
N THR A 70 -2.53 -8.13 -0.69
CA THR A 70 -1.41 -9.05 -0.51
C THR A 70 -0.12 -8.26 -0.52
N ARG A 71 0.87 -8.72 0.23
CA ARG A 71 2.19 -8.11 0.38
C ARG A 71 3.25 -9.14 0.01
N LEU A 72 4.20 -8.76 -0.83
CA LEU A 72 5.39 -9.55 -1.14
C LEU A 72 6.62 -8.69 -0.86
N SER A 73 7.53 -9.24 -0.06
CA SER A 73 8.78 -8.57 0.30
C SER A 73 9.97 -9.41 -0.16
N SER A 74 10.96 -8.76 -0.77
CA SER A 74 12.23 -9.38 -1.14
C SER A 74 13.04 -9.72 0.10
N GLY A 75 13.89 -10.74 -0.04
CA GLY A 75 14.92 -11.07 0.94
C GLY A 75 16.33 -10.80 0.42
N ASN A 76 17.30 -10.85 1.33
CA ASN A 76 18.74 -10.80 1.09
C ASN A 76 19.46 -11.67 2.13
N ASP A 77 20.79 -11.51 2.27
CA ASP A 77 21.60 -12.32 3.19
C ASP A 77 21.22 -12.17 4.68
N THR A 78 20.53 -11.10 5.06
CA THR A 78 20.17 -10.77 6.45
C THR A 78 18.67 -10.76 6.72
N LYS A 79 17.82 -10.64 5.70
CA LYS A 79 16.36 -10.67 5.82
C LYS A 79 15.77 -11.68 4.84
N SER A 80 14.90 -12.55 5.33
CA SER A 80 14.22 -13.53 4.48
C SER A 80 13.05 -12.91 3.72
N ALA A 81 12.83 -13.40 2.51
CA ALA A 81 11.68 -12.99 1.71
C ALA A 81 10.38 -13.36 2.43
N SER A 82 9.41 -12.45 2.42
CA SER A 82 8.12 -12.63 3.07
C SER A 82 6.98 -12.54 2.07
N ARG A 83 5.87 -13.18 2.42
CA ARG A 83 4.59 -13.01 1.73
C ARG A 83 3.48 -12.93 2.75
N GLY A 84 2.52 -12.06 2.52
CA GLY A 84 1.48 -11.81 3.49
C GLY A 84 0.21 -11.26 2.90
N VAL A 85 -0.74 -11.07 3.81
CA VAL A 85 -1.96 -10.34 3.57
C VAL A 85 -2.03 -9.19 4.55
N LEU A 86 -2.61 -8.09 4.11
CA LEU A 86 -2.79 -6.88 4.89
C LEU A 86 -4.22 -6.42 4.73
N SER A 87 -4.85 -6.07 5.84
CA SER A 87 -6.17 -5.43 5.85
C SER A 87 -6.09 -4.15 6.65
N GLY A 88 -6.61 -3.05 6.13
CA GLY A 88 -6.50 -1.77 6.80
C GLY A 88 -7.63 -0.82 6.50
N VAL A 89 -7.56 0.30 7.21
CA VAL A 89 -8.46 1.44 7.08
C VAL A 89 -7.63 2.69 6.82
N ALA A 90 -8.06 3.50 5.87
CA ALA A 90 -7.44 4.78 5.54
C ALA A 90 -8.45 5.90 5.78
N TYR A 91 -8.04 6.90 6.56
CA TYR A 91 -8.86 8.03 6.95
C TYR A 91 -8.19 9.36 6.60
N ASN A 92 -8.91 10.19 5.86
CA ASN A 92 -8.47 11.54 5.48
C ASN A 92 -9.00 12.55 6.50
N LEU A 93 -8.11 12.99 7.40
CA LEU A 93 -8.39 13.99 8.44
C LEU A 93 -8.63 15.38 7.82
N SER A 94 -7.87 15.71 6.77
CA SER A 94 -8.01 16.94 5.99
C SER A 94 -7.44 16.72 4.58
N PRO A 95 -7.62 17.66 3.64
CA PRO A 95 -7.05 17.52 2.29
C PRO A 95 -5.53 17.33 2.23
N LYS A 96 -4.80 17.62 3.32
CA LYS A 96 -3.35 17.49 3.40
C LYS A 96 -2.88 16.43 4.39
N VAL A 97 -3.78 15.84 5.17
CA VAL A 97 -3.41 14.93 6.28
C VAL A 97 -4.25 13.67 6.22
N SER A 98 -3.57 12.53 6.12
CA SER A 98 -4.19 11.21 6.14
C SER A 98 -3.54 10.33 7.18
N LEU A 99 -4.34 9.44 7.77
CA LEU A 99 -3.93 8.42 8.70
C LEU A 99 -4.41 7.06 8.21
N GLN A 100 -3.55 6.07 8.32
CA GLN A 100 -3.82 4.69 7.92
C GLN A 100 -3.46 3.77 9.07
N SER A 101 -4.26 2.73 9.23
CA SER A 101 -4.00 1.66 10.16
C SER A 101 -4.28 0.35 9.48
N ALA A 102 -3.35 -0.59 9.60
CA ALA A 102 -3.45 -1.90 9.01
C ALA A 102 -3.02 -2.98 9.98
N ILE A 103 -3.59 -4.16 9.77
CA ILE A 103 -3.18 -5.40 10.40
C ILE A 103 -2.56 -6.26 9.31
N THR A 104 -1.38 -6.78 9.58
CA THR A 104 -0.58 -7.58 8.67
C THR A 104 -0.50 -9.02 9.17
N SER A 105 -0.46 -9.95 8.24
CA SER A 105 -0.17 -11.37 8.49
C SER A 105 0.84 -11.81 7.45
N GLU A 106 2.08 -11.96 7.85
CA GLU A 106 3.19 -12.33 6.98
C GLU A 106 3.72 -13.72 7.32
N VAL A 107 4.12 -14.47 6.30
CA VAL A 107 4.78 -15.76 6.44
C VAL A 107 6.24 -15.58 6.09
N VAL A 108 7.11 -15.76 7.08
CA VAL A 108 8.57 -15.65 6.96
C VAL A 108 9.19 -17.01 7.28
N GLU A 109 9.91 -17.59 6.31
CA GLU A 109 10.61 -18.89 6.37
C GLU A 109 9.77 -20.15 6.67
N ARG A 110 8.72 -20.06 7.50
CA ARG A 110 7.65 -21.03 7.84
C ARG A 110 6.73 -20.51 8.96
N ASP A 111 7.07 -19.41 9.63
CA ASP A 111 6.30 -18.88 10.74
C ASP A 111 5.38 -17.75 10.27
N THR A 112 4.15 -17.75 10.79
CA THR A 112 3.19 -16.67 10.55
C THR A 112 3.34 -15.62 11.64
N VAL A 113 3.75 -14.42 11.25
CA VAL A 113 3.89 -13.25 12.10
C VAL A 113 2.70 -12.32 11.85
N TYR A 114 2.12 -11.83 12.94
CA TYR A 114 1.10 -10.80 12.89
C TYR A 114 1.72 -9.46 13.27
N GLY A 115 1.32 -8.42 12.53
CA GLY A 115 1.77 -7.06 12.75
C GLY A 115 0.64 -6.06 12.72
N VAL A 116 0.94 -4.87 13.24
CA VAL A 116 0.10 -3.69 13.13
C VAL A 116 0.95 -2.56 12.56
N GLU A 117 0.47 -1.97 11.47
CA GLU A 117 1.11 -0.85 10.79
C GLU A 117 0.24 0.40 10.99
N ILE A 118 0.87 1.50 11.40
CA ILE A 118 0.24 2.82 11.46
C ILE A 118 1.04 3.77 10.60
N THR A 119 0.40 4.29 9.55
CA THR A 119 1.03 5.20 8.59
C THR A 119 0.33 6.55 8.63
N SER A 120 1.10 7.61 8.87
CA SER A 120 0.67 9.00 8.78
C SER A 120 1.32 9.66 7.57
N GLN A 121 0.56 10.46 6.83
CA GLN A 121 1.06 11.21 5.70
C GLN A 121 0.60 12.67 5.78
N TYR A 122 1.54 13.58 5.49
CA TYR A 122 1.34 15.02 5.44
C TYR A 122 1.81 15.57 4.10
N ASP A 123 0.89 16.14 3.33
CA ASP A 123 1.19 16.80 2.06
C ASP A 123 1.65 18.25 2.33
N VAL A 124 2.96 18.47 2.25
CA VAL A 124 3.60 19.80 2.46
C VAL A 124 3.22 20.73 1.30
N THR A 125 3.28 20.19 0.09
CA THR A 125 2.87 20.84 -1.16
C THR A 125 2.19 19.81 -2.05
N ASP A 126 1.55 20.25 -3.13
CA ASP A 126 0.91 19.34 -4.10
C ASP A 126 1.90 18.36 -4.75
N LYS A 127 3.21 18.65 -4.64
CA LYS A 127 4.31 17.85 -5.20
C LYS A 127 5.17 17.14 -4.16
N VAL A 128 4.98 17.40 -2.87
CA VAL A 128 5.86 16.88 -1.81
C VAL A 128 5.02 16.42 -0.63
N ASN A 129 5.20 15.17 -0.24
CA ASN A 129 4.60 14.61 0.95
C ASN A 129 5.66 14.06 1.92
N LEU A 130 5.31 14.08 3.19
CA LEU A 130 6.05 13.45 4.28
C LEU A 130 5.26 12.25 4.76
N ARG A 131 5.93 11.12 4.95
CA ARG A 131 5.34 9.87 5.42
C ARG A 131 6.06 9.41 6.67
N ALA A 132 5.31 9.09 7.71
CA ALA A 132 5.84 8.44 8.89
C ALA A 132 5.04 7.16 9.15
N THR A 133 5.73 6.02 9.14
CA THR A 133 5.17 4.69 9.32
C THR A 133 5.76 4.05 10.56
N VAL A 134 4.90 3.44 11.37
CA VAL A 134 5.27 2.69 12.55
C VAL A 134 4.74 1.28 12.38
N ASP A 135 5.65 0.34 12.25
CA ASP A 135 5.36 -1.08 12.16
C ASP A 135 5.67 -1.75 13.49
N TYR A 136 4.66 -2.41 14.05
CA TYR A 136 4.79 -3.22 15.25
C TYR A 136 4.49 -4.66 14.90
N GLU A 137 5.54 -5.46 14.76
CA GLU A 137 5.46 -6.91 14.62
C GLU A 137 5.86 -7.55 15.95
N ALA A 138 5.34 -8.74 16.25
CA ALA A 138 5.47 -9.38 17.56
C ALA A 138 6.92 -9.49 18.12
N LEU A 139 7.95 -9.27 17.31
CA LEU A 139 9.36 -9.33 17.68
C LEU A 139 10.17 -8.07 17.32
N GLU A 140 9.66 -7.17 16.46
CA GLU A 140 10.41 -6.00 15.96
C GLU A 140 9.52 -4.75 15.85
N GLN A 141 10.09 -3.61 16.25
CA GLN A 141 9.46 -2.30 16.08
C GLN A 141 10.28 -1.46 15.11
N ILE A 142 9.66 -1.12 13.98
CA ILE A 142 10.33 -0.39 12.90
C ILE A 142 9.67 0.97 12.76
N TYR A 143 10.49 2.02 12.81
CA TYR A 143 10.07 3.39 12.55
C TYR A 143 10.63 3.85 11.22
N GLN A 144 9.77 4.21 10.28
CA GLN A 144 10.15 4.67 8.95
C GLN A 144 9.69 6.11 8.76
N LEU A 145 10.61 6.96 8.31
CA LEU A 145 10.32 8.33 7.90
C LEU A 145 10.76 8.50 6.45
N GLY A 146 9.82 8.89 5.60
CA GLY A 146 10.02 9.03 4.16
C GLY A 146 9.54 10.37 3.61
N ILE A 147 10.11 10.77 2.48
CA ILE A 147 9.69 11.93 1.71
C ILE A 147 9.33 11.44 0.31
N GLY A 148 8.13 11.76 -0.16
CA GLY A 148 7.67 11.44 -1.51
C GLY A 148 7.57 12.67 -2.39
N PHE A 149 8.00 12.52 -3.65
CA PHE A 149 7.88 13.56 -4.68
C PHE A 149 6.86 13.15 -5.75
N ARG A 150 6.03 14.09 -6.17
CA ARG A 150 5.06 13.98 -7.26
C ARG A 150 5.55 14.88 -8.41
N PHE A 151 5.87 14.28 -9.55
CA PHE A 151 6.30 14.97 -10.76
C PHE A 151 5.25 14.85 -11.86
#